data_AF-A0A940P6F9-F1
#
_entry.id   AF-A0A940P6F9-F1
#
_cell.length_a   1.000
_cell.length_b   1.000
_cell.length_c   1.000
_cell.angle_alpha   90.00
_cell.angle_beta   90.00
_cell.angle_gamma   90.00
#
_symmetry.space_group_name_H-M   'P 1'
#
loop_
_entity.id
_entity.type
_entity.pdbx_description
1 polymer ?
#
loop_
_entity_poly.entity_id
_entity_poly.type
_entity_poly.pdbx_seq_one_letter_code
_entity_poly.pdbx_strand_id
1 'polypeptide(L)'
;MRNMNDILAQAIYQKYIVPTERKPQKYLGVELEYPLVNLSRKPVNVPAVQEIVQDFVTEFAFTKQSRDDNGNLYSATEPASGDNLSFDCSFNTIEFSFGKEESIAVLHKRFAAYYDYLQPRLREIGHLMTGMGIHPFYLYNENVPIANDRYRMLFHHLESYSAYESPLFHRFPNFGMFAAASQVQLDVQKNDIIKTLNTMNLLEPYKALLFANSFFERLPELVVSRDYLWRYSTQGYNPHNLGMYDTVFHDLD
;
A
#
# COMPACT_ATOMS: atom_id res chain seq x y z
N MET A 1 -27.25 -26.19 -21.07
CA MET A 1 -26.94 -24.91 -20.40
C MET A 1 -25.73 -25.16 -19.52
N ARG A 2 -24.64 -24.39 -19.63
CA ARG A 2 -23.52 -24.49 -18.66
C ARG A 2 -24.03 -24.04 -17.29
N ASN A 3 -23.63 -24.72 -16.22
CA ASN A 3 -24.01 -24.36 -14.86
C ASN A 3 -23.45 -22.97 -14.52
N MET A 4 -24.15 -22.17 -13.72
CA MET A 4 -23.70 -20.84 -13.29
C MET A 4 -22.33 -20.91 -12.59
N ASN A 5 -22.09 -21.97 -11.82
CA ASN A 5 -20.82 -22.21 -11.17
C ASN A 5 -19.67 -22.42 -12.18
N ASP A 6 -19.93 -23.12 -13.28
CA ASP A 6 -18.92 -23.34 -14.34
C ASP A 6 -18.58 -22.03 -15.05
N ILE A 7 -19.57 -21.16 -15.25
CA ILE A 7 -19.37 -19.84 -15.87
C ILE A 7 -18.52 -18.97 -14.95
N LEU A 8 -18.80 -18.96 -13.65
CA LEU A 8 -18.04 -18.19 -12.67
C LEU A 8 -16.60 -18.71 -12.53
N ALA A 9 -16.42 -20.03 -12.40
CA ALA A 9 -15.10 -20.64 -12.32
C ALA A 9 -14.26 -20.31 -13.57
N GLN A 10 -14.86 -20.40 -14.76
CA GLN A 10 -14.19 -20.00 -15.99
C GLN A 10 -13.80 -18.52 -16.00
N ALA A 11 -14.67 -17.63 -15.52
CA ALA A 11 -14.37 -16.20 -15.46
C ALA A 11 -13.21 -15.89 -14.50
N ILE A 12 -13.16 -16.55 -13.33
CA ILE A 12 -12.06 -16.45 -12.36
C ILE A 12 -10.77 -16.95 -13.00
N TYR A 13 -10.81 -18.13 -13.65
CA TYR A 13 -9.66 -18.71 -14.32
C TYR A 13 -9.09 -17.81 -15.42
N GLN A 14 -9.97 -17.25 -16.26
CA GLN A 14 -9.58 -16.33 -17.32
C GLN A 14 -8.97 -15.03 -16.77
N LYS A 15 -9.45 -14.55 -15.62
CA LYS A 15 -8.95 -13.32 -15.02
C LYS A 15 -7.60 -13.50 -14.32
N TYR A 16 -7.40 -14.61 -13.59
CA TYR A 16 -6.25 -14.76 -12.69
C TYR A 16 -5.21 -15.78 -13.16
N ILE A 17 -5.60 -16.82 -13.91
CA ILE A 17 -4.69 -17.89 -14.34
C ILE A 17 -4.18 -17.64 -15.76
N VAL A 18 -5.05 -17.37 -16.73
CA VAL A 18 -4.64 -17.17 -18.13
C VAL A 18 -3.56 -16.09 -18.33
N PRO A 19 -3.54 -14.96 -17.60
CA PRO A 19 -2.44 -13.98 -17.73
C PRO A 19 -1.04 -14.53 -17.43
N THR A 20 -0.94 -15.62 -16.67
CA THR A 20 0.32 -16.27 -16.29
C THR A 20 0.84 -17.27 -17.34
N GLU A 21 0.07 -17.54 -18.40
CA GLU A 21 0.47 -18.38 -19.53
C GLU A 21 1.30 -17.61 -20.57
N ARG A 22 1.43 -16.29 -20.41
CA ARG A 22 2.26 -15.45 -21.28
C ARG A 22 3.73 -15.86 -21.17
N LYS A 23 4.50 -15.60 -22.23
CA LYS A 23 5.95 -15.84 -22.23
C LYS A 23 6.61 -15.22 -20.97
N PRO A 24 7.55 -15.94 -20.31
CA PRO A 24 8.26 -15.42 -19.16
C PRO A 24 8.87 -14.05 -19.43
N GLN A 25 8.60 -13.11 -18.52
CA GLN A 25 9.21 -11.78 -18.49
C GLN A 25 9.90 -11.60 -17.14
N LYS A 26 11.00 -10.86 -17.12
CA LYS A 26 11.80 -10.64 -15.90
C LYS A 26 11.49 -9.29 -15.27
N TYR A 27 10.21 -8.92 -15.18
CA TYR A 27 9.82 -7.66 -14.57
C TYR A 27 9.57 -7.82 -13.07
N LEU A 28 9.82 -6.76 -12.33
CA LEU A 28 9.34 -6.55 -10.97
C LEU A 28 8.68 -5.17 -10.83
N GLY A 29 7.70 -5.08 -9.94
CA GLY A 29 7.19 -3.81 -9.43
C GLY A 29 7.69 -3.57 -8.00
N VAL A 30 7.77 -2.30 -7.60
CA VAL A 30 8.08 -1.91 -6.22
C VAL A 30 7.13 -0.77 -5.84
N GLU A 31 6.55 -0.87 -4.65
CA GLU A 31 5.77 0.21 -4.03
C GLU A 31 6.38 0.53 -2.66
N LEU A 32 6.52 1.82 -2.36
CA LEU A 32 7.10 2.32 -1.11
C LEU A 32 6.25 3.44 -0.56
N GLU A 33 5.74 3.26 0.66
CA GLU A 33 4.94 4.25 1.38
C GLU A 33 5.79 4.99 2.42
N TYR A 34 5.71 6.31 2.41
CA TYR A 34 6.49 7.23 3.24
C TYR A 34 5.58 8.14 4.07
N PRO A 35 5.42 7.84 5.37
CA PRO A 35 4.79 8.77 6.30
C PRO A 35 5.40 10.18 6.28
N LEU A 36 4.55 11.20 6.10
CA LEU A 36 4.88 12.61 6.09
C LEU A 36 4.78 13.22 7.49
N VAL A 37 5.92 13.43 8.14
CA VAL A 37 5.95 14.04 9.47
C VAL A 37 6.04 15.56 9.36
N ASN A 38 5.18 16.27 10.09
CA ASN A 38 5.35 17.70 10.35
C ASN A 38 6.23 17.87 11.61
N LEU A 39 7.40 18.49 11.46
CA LEU A 39 8.39 18.64 12.52
C LEU A 39 7.92 19.52 13.69
N SER A 40 6.88 20.33 13.47
CA SER A 40 6.24 21.11 14.53
C SER A 40 5.21 20.32 15.36
N ARG A 41 5.07 19.00 15.12
CA ARG A 41 4.08 18.11 15.78
C ARG A 41 2.65 18.62 15.62
N LYS A 42 2.32 18.98 14.37
CA LYS A 42 0.99 19.41 13.92
C LYS A 42 0.52 18.48 12.79
N PRO A 43 -0.72 18.58 12.31
CA PRO A 43 -1.12 17.89 11.09
C PRO A 43 -0.22 18.25 9.90
N VAL A 44 -0.15 17.34 8.93
CA VAL A 44 0.48 17.63 7.64
C VAL A 44 -0.14 18.88 7.03
N ASN A 45 0.70 19.82 6.61
CA ASN A 45 0.24 21.02 5.90
C ASN A 45 -0.10 20.65 4.45
N VAL A 46 -1.30 20.10 4.24
CA VAL A 46 -1.75 19.61 2.94
C VAL A 46 -1.60 20.67 1.84
N PRO A 47 -2.02 21.94 1.99
CA PRO A 47 -1.81 22.95 0.96
C PRO A 47 -0.34 23.12 0.54
N ALA A 48 0.58 23.23 1.50
CA ALA A 48 2.00 23.41 1.20
C ALA A 48 2.62 22.14 0.56
N VAL A 49 2.21 20.95 1.00
CA VAL A 49 2.65 19.69 0.39
C VAL A 49 2.10 19.56 -1.04
N GLN A 50 0.86 19.97 -1.29
CA GLN A 50 0.25 19.95 -2.63
C GLN A 50 0.99 20.84 -3.62
N GLU A 51 1.47 22.02 -3.21
CA GLU A 51 2.31 22.88 -4.05
C GLU A 51 3.59 22.14 -4.49
N ILE A 52 4.31 21.53 -3.54
CA ILE A 52 5.54 20.78 -3.84
C ILE A 52 5.27 19.57 -4.75
N VAL A 53 4.17 18.84 -4.50
CA VAL A 53 3.79 17.69 -5.32
C VAL A 53 3.38 18.14 -6.73
N GLN A 54 2.72 19.28 -6.87
CA GLN A 54 2.36 19.82 -8.18
C GLN A 54 3.60 20.22 -8.99
N ASP A 55 4.61 20.79 -8.33
CA ASP A 55 5.90 21.10 -8.94
C ASP A 55 6.66 19.83 -9.35
N PHE A 56 6.69 18.82 -8.48
CA PHE A 56 7.24 17.49 -8.80
C PHE A 56 6.59 16.91 -10.05
N VAL A 57 5.25 16.95 -10.11
CA VAL A 57 4.49 16.40 -11.22
C VAL A 57 4.83 17.08 -12.54
N THR A 58 5.04 18.39 -12.52
CA THR A 58 5.49 19.15 -13.69
C THR A 58 6.93 18.79 -14.06
N GLU A 59 7.86 18.77 -13.09
CA GLU A 59 9.28 18.48 -13.29
C GLU A 59 9.50 17.12 -13.97
N PHE A 60 8.80 16.09 -13.49
CA PHE A 60 8.99 14.72 -13.96
C PHE A 60 7.91 14.26 -14.97
N ALA A 61 7.10 15.18 -15.50
CA ALA A 61 6.09 14.92 -16.52
C ALA A 61 5.01 13.86 -16.14
N PHE A 62 4.56 13.86 -14.90
CA PHE A 62 3.49 12.99 -14.39
C PHE A 62 2.10 13.47 -14.85
N THR A 63 1.73 13.20 -16.10
CA THR A 63 0.58 13.85 -16.75
C THR A 63 -0.80 13.25 -16.45
N LYS A 64 -0.89 11.98 -16.02
CA LYS A 64 -2.19 11.35 -15.70
C LYS A 64 -2.55 11.60 -14.23
N GLN A 65 -3.33 12.64 -13.97
CA GLN A 65 -3.66 13.10 -12.62
C GLN A 65 -5.05 12.66 -12.16
N SER A 66 -5.17 12.32 -10.87
CA SER A 66 -6.45 12.08 -10.18
C SER A 66 -6.58 13.04 -8.99
N ARG A 67 -7.76 13.64 -8.83
CA ARG A 67 -8.05 14.61 -7.77
C ARG A 67 -9.21 14.14 -6.90
N ASP A 68 -9.17 14.50 -5.63
CA ASP A 68 -10.22 14.23 -4.67
C ASP A 68 -11.40 15.20 -4.87
N ASP A 69 -12.47 15.04 -4.10
CA ASP A 69 -13.68 15.89 -4.18
C ASP A 69 -13.40 17.36 -3.86
N ASN A 70 -12.28 17.65 -3.18
CA ASN A 70 -11.85 19.00 -2.83
C ASN A 70 -10.89 19.60 -3.88
N GLY A 71 -10.54 18.84 -4.93
CA GLY A 71 -9.63 19.26 -5.99
C GLY A 71 -8.14 19.01 -5.69
N ASN A 72 -7.80 18.39 -4.56
CA ASN A 72 -6.41 18.06 -4.21
C ASN A 72 -5.92 16.89 -5.08
N LEU A 73 -4.70 16.98 -5.58
CA LEU A 73 -4.05 15.90 -6.31
C LEU A 73 -3.71 14.76 -5.34
N TYR A 74 -4.24 13.57 -5.58
CA TYR A 74 -3.91 12.39 -4.77
C TYR A 74 -3.15 11.30 -5.54
N SER A 75 -3.08 11.37 -6.86
CA SER A 75 -2.28 10.45 -7.67
C SER A 75 -1.92 11.09 -9.01
N ALA A 76 -0.69 10.87 -9.46
CA ALA A 76 -0.23 11.26 -10.78
C ALA A 76 0.64 10.14 -11.36
N THR A 77 0.53 9.83 -12.66
CA THR A 77 1.35 8.81 -13.32
C THR A 77 2.17 9.41 -14.47
N GLU A 78 3.45 9.05 -14.55
CA GLU A 78 4.32 9.31 -15.70
C GLU A 78 4.06 8.24 -16.78
N PRO A 79 3.56 8.61 -17.97
CA PRO A 79 3.06 7.61 -18.93
C PRO A 79 4.12 6.68 -19.54
N ALA A 80 5.37 7.13 -19.68
CA ALA A 80 6.40 6.35 -20.38
C ALA A 80 6.93 5.19 -19.52
N SER A 81 7.21 5.48 -18.25
CA SER A 81 7.68 4.53 -17.25
C SER A 81 6.55 3.77 -16.58
N GLY A 82 5.38 4.41 -16.41
CA GLY A 82 4.30 3.91 -15.58
C GLY A 82 4.48 4.19 -14.09
N ASP A 83 5.48 5.00 -13.70
CA ASP A 83 5.69 5.40 -12.30
C ASP A 83 4.52 6.25 -11.81
N ASN A 84 4.07 5.99 -10.59
CA ASN A 84 3.00 6.70 -9.92
C ASN A 84 3.54 7.34 -8.63
N LEU A 85 3.23 8.63 -8.46
CA LEU A 85 3.28 9.30 -7.17
C LEU A 85 1.84 9.43 -6.68
N SER A 86 1.55 8.88 -5.52
CA SER A 86 0.23 8.94 -4.91
C SER A 86 0.30 9.32 -3.44
N PHE A 87 -0.85 9.61 -2.87
CA PHE A 87 -1.08 9.52 -1.44
C PHE A 87 -1.90 8.27 -1.18
N ASP A 88 -1.61 7.57 -0.09
CA ASP A 88 -2.37 6.38 0.32
C ASP A 88 -3.72 6.82 0.93
N CYS A 89 -4.28 6.09 1.90
CA CYS A 89 -5.61 6.32 2.44
C CYS A 89 -5.83 7.74 2.97
N SER A 90 -4.77 8.50 3.26
CA SER A 90 -4.81 9.91 3.67
C SER A 90 -3.62 10.68 3.09
N PHE A 91 -3.67 12.02 3.15
CA PHE A 91 -2.54 12.89 2.78
C PHE A 91 -1.33 12.79 3.76
N ASN A 92 -1.38 11.90 4.75
CA ASN A 92 -0.30 11.69 5.70
C ASN A 92 0.81 10.76 5.18
N THR A 93 0.63 10.12 4.02
CA THR A 93 1.60 9.16 3.45
C THR A 93 1.73 9.42 1.95
N ILE A 94 2.96 9.64 1.48
CA ILE A 94 3.28 9.63 0.04
C ILE A 94 3.68 8.23 -0.35
N GLU A 95 3.17 7.73 -1.46
CA GLU A 95 3.53 6.44 -2.04
C GLU A 95 4.21 6.65 -3.40
N PHE A 96 5.30 5.92 -3.62
CA PHE A 96 5.87 5.71 -4.95
C PHE A 96 5.53 4.31 -5.42
N SER A 97 4.75 4.20 -6.50
CA SER A 97 4.45 2.93 -7.17
C SER A 97 5.20 2.89 -8.50
N PHE A 98 6.30 2.16 -8.58
CA PHE A 98 7.12 2.14 -9.78
C PHE A 98 6.51 1.25 -10.86
N GLY A 99 6.49 1.76 -12.09
CA GLY A 99 6.24 0.97 -13.27
C GLY A 99 7.25 -0.17 -13.40
N LYS A 100 6.75 -1.29 -13.93
CA LYS A 100 7.47 -2.56 -13.99
C LYS A 100 8.86 -2.39 -14.63
N GLU A 101 9.87 -3.02 -14.03
CA GLU A 101 11.22 -2.98 -14.60
C GLU A 101 12.01 -4.27 -14.44
N GLU A 102 13.00 -4.46 -15.32
CA GLU A 102 13.88 -5.64 -15.30
C GLU A 102 15.02 -5.54 -14.29
N SER A 103 15.31 -4.33 -13.82
CA SER A 103 16.48 -4.04 -12.99
C SER A 103 16.13 -3.19 -11.76
N ILE A 104 16.41 -3.77 -10.59
CA ILE A 104 16.35 -3.05 -9.30
C ILE A 104 17.26 -1.81 -9.32
N ALA A 105 18.38 -1.84 -10.05
CA ALA A 105 19.26 -0.69 -10.15
C ALA A 105 18.62 0.48 -10.91
N VAL A 106 17.76 0.21 -11.89
CA VAL A 106 17.00 1.25 -12.61
C VAL A 106 15.91 1.82 -11.70
N LEU A 107 15.19 0.95 -10.99
CA LEU A 107 14.21 1.37 -9.98
C LEU A 107 14.84 2.26 -8.91
N HIS A 108 16.00 1.87 -8.38
CA HIS A 108 16.73 2.65 -7.39
C HIS A 108 17.15 4.03 -7.92
N LYS A 109 17.59 4.14 -9.18
CA LYS A 109 17.94 5.44 -9.78
C LYS A 109 16.74 6.38 -9.87
N ARG A 110 15.57 5.85 -10.26
CA ARG A 110 14.32 6.63 -10.33
C ARG A 110 13.87 7.05 -8.94
N PHE A 111 13.86 6.12 -7.99
CA PHE A 111 13.61 6.41 -6.58
C PHE A 111 14.51 7.53 -6.05
N ALA A 112 15.82 7.42 -6.24
CA ALA A 112 16.77 8.44 -5.77
C ALA A 112 16.46 9.82 -6.37
N ALA A 113 16.20 9.90 -7.68
CA ALA A 113 15.82 11.16 -8.32
C ALA A 113 14.55 11.77 -7.71
N TYR A 114 13.52 10.96 -7.46
CA TYR A 114 12.26 11.45 -6.89
C TYR A 114 12.41 11.86 -5.42
N TYR A 115 13.09 11.04 -4.64
CA TYR A 115 13.33 11.29 -3.22
C TYR A 115 14.22 12.53 -3.01
N ASP A 116 15.31 12.67 -3.78
CA ASP A 116 16.22 13.81 -3.74
C ASP A 116 15.56 15.12 -4.20
N TYR A 117 14.49 15.04 -5.00
CA TYR A 117 13.68 16.21 -5.34
C TYR A 117 12.73 16.61 -4.21
N LEU A 118 11.96 15.65 -3.68
CA LEU A 118 10.88 15.92 -2.73
C LEU A 118 11.40 16.22 -1.32
N GLN A 119 12.34 15.41 -0.82
CA GLN A 119 12.75 15.46 0.58
C GLN A 119 13.36 16.82 1.00
N PRO A 120 14.21 17.50 0.21
CA PRO A 120 14.69 18.83 0.54
C PRO A 120 13.58 19.90 0.55
N ARG A 121 12.67 19.89 -0.42
CA ARG A 121 11.55 20.85 -0.48
C ARG A 121 10.57 20.67 0.66
N LEU A 122 10.28 19.43 1.03
CA LEU A 122 9.48 19.14 2.22
C LEU A 122 10.15 19.69 3.49
N ARG A 123 11.49 19.64 3.60
CA ARG A 123 12.21 20.22 4.74
C ARG A 123 12.05 21.73 4.85
N GLU A 124 12.00 22.44 3.72
CA GLU A 124 11.82 23.90 3.69
C GLU A 124 10.49 24.31 4.33
N ILE A 125 9.45 23.50 4.16
CA ILE A 125 8.14 23.70 4.81
C ILE A 125 8.00 22.97 6.15
N GLY A 126 9.10 22.49 6.73
CA GLY A 126 9.12 21.83 8.04
C GLY A 126 8.55 20.41 8.07
N HIS A 127 8.60 19.68 6.94
CA HIS A 127 8.12 18.29 6.81
C HIS A 127 9.26 17.32 6.46
N LEU A 128 9.10 16.03 6.77
CA LEU A 128 9.98 14.95 6.29
C LEU A 128 9.18 13.74 5.81
N MET A 129 9.70 13.03 4.80
CA MET A 129 9.30 11.66 4.53
C MET A 129 10.10 10.73 5.44
N THR A 130 9.43 9.76 6.07
CA THR A 130 10.06 8.74 6.91
C THR A 130 9.76 7.35 6.38
N GLY A 131 10.63 6.37 6.64
CA GLY A 131 10.45 4.97 6.18
C GLY A 131 9.90 4.04 7.26
N MET A 132 9.06 4.53 8.16
CA MET A 132 8.52 3.76 9.30
C MET A 132 7.20 3.09 8.94
N GLY A 133 7.00 1.84 9.36
CA GLY A 133 5.74 1.11 9.13
C GLY A 133 4.55 1.59 9.94
N ILE A 134 4.80 2.43 10.96
CA ILE A 134 3.79 3.24 11.65
C ILE A 134 4.28 4.68 11.64
N HIS A 135 3.41 5.60 11.25
CA HIS A 135 3.68 7.02 11.19
C HIS A 135 4.06 7.51 12.60
N PRO A 136 5.30 7.98 12.82
CA PRO A 136 5.79 8.26 14.18
C PRO A 136 5.01 9.40 14.86
N PHE A 137 4.43 10.31 14.07
CA PHE A 137 3.62 11.44 14.53
C PHE A 137 2.11 11.25 14.31
N TYR A 138 1.61 10.01 14.22
CA TYR A 138 0.19 9.73 13.94
C TYR A 138 -0.80 10.43 14.89
N LEU A 139 -0.42 10.67 16.15
CA LEU A 139 -1.25 11.38 17.14
C LEU A 139 -1.46 12.87 16.82
N TYR A 140 -0.56 13.46 16.06
CA TYR A 140 -0.61 14.88 15.69
C TYR A 140 -1.32 15.10 14.36
N ASN A 141 -1.53 14.04 13.57
CA ASN A 141 -2.15 14.12 12.26
C ASN A 141 -3.67 14.20 12.33
N GLU A 142 -4.25 14.80 11.29
CA GLU A 142 -5.63 14.57 10.93
C GLU A 142 -5.71 13.24 10.16
N ASN A 143 -6.05 12.17 10.88
CA ASN A 143 -6.23 10.85 10.30
C ASN A 143 -7.63 10.77 9.68
N VAL A 144 -7.79 11.43 8.53
CA VAL A 144 -9.01 11.43 7.73
C VAL A 144 -8.74 10.81 6.36
N PRO A 145 -9.72 10.09 5.78
CA PRO A 145 -9.53 9.51 4.47
C PRO A 145 -9.42 10.61 3.41
N ILE A 146 -8.65 10.35 2.34
CA ILE A 146 -8.75 11.16 1.12
C ILE A 146 -10.22 11.22 0.69
N ALA A 147 -10.66 12.42 0.29
CA ALA A 147 -12.05 12.71 -0.02
C ALA A 147 -12.47 12.08 -1.37
N ASN A 148 -12.62 10.75 -1.39
CA ASN A 148 -13.18 9.99 -2.50
C ASN A 148 -13.99 8.79 -2.00
N ASP A 149 -14.81 8.21 -2.87
CA ASP A 149 -15.71 7.11 -2.50
C ASP A 149 -14.95 5.88 -1.99
N ARG A 150 -13.81 5.54 -2.59
CA ARG A 150 -13.03 4.35 -2.25
C ARG A 150 -12.54 4.42 -0.80
N TYR A 151 -11.87 5.49 -0.40
CA TYR A 151 -11.27 5.59 0.93
C TYR A 151 -12.31 5.89 2.01
N ARG A 152 -13.40 6.61 1.69
CA ARG A 152 -14.54 6.75 2.60
C ARG A 152 -15.22 5.41 2.86
N MET A 153 -15.48 4.63 1.81
CA MET A 153 -16.07 3.29 1.94
C MET A 153 -15.16 2.38 2.78
N LEU A 154 -13.86 2.36 2.49
CA LEU A 154 -12.90 1.58 3.27
C LEU A 154 -12.92 2.00 4.74
N PHE A 155 -12.87 3.30 5.03
CA PHE A 155 -12.88 3.79 6.40
C PHE A 155 -14.19 3.46 7.12
N HIS A 156 -15.35 3.62 6.48
CA HIS A 156 -16.64 3.20 7.03
C HIS A 156 -16.70 1.70 7.32
N HIS A 157 -16.14 0.86 6.45
CA HIS A 157 -16.03 -0.57 6.71
C HIS A 157 -15.16 -0.86 7.94
N LEU A 158 -14.03 -0.16 8.09
CA LEU A 158 -13.18 -0.28 9.27
C LEU A 158 -13.87 0.18 10.56
N GLU A 159 -14.62 1.28 10.51
CA GLU A 159 -15.41 1.80 11.63
C GLU A 159 -16.57 0.89 12.05
N SER A 160 -17.05 0.03 11.14
CA SER A 160 -18.15 -0.90 11.45
C SER A 160 -17.80 -1.95 12.52
N TYR A 161 -16.54 -2.04 12.98
CA TYR A 161 -16.08 -2.99 14.00
C TYR A 161 -16.97 -2.98 15.26
N SER A 162 -17.50 -1.83 15.67
CA SER A 162 -18.34 -1.70 16.86
C SER A 162 -19.71 -2.36 16.73
N ALA A 163 -20.16 -2.63 15.50
CA ALA A 163 -21.40 -3.37 15.25
C ALA A 163 -21.22 -4.90 15.42
N TYR A 164 -19.98 -5.38 15.53
CA TYR A 164 -19.67 -6.77 15.77
C TYR A 164 -19.39 -6.98 17.26
N GLU A 165 -20.03 -7.96 17.89
CA GLU A 165 -19.73 -8.39 19.28
C GLU A 165 -18.43 -9.23 19.34
N SER A 166 -17.42 -8.87 18.55
CA SER A 166 -16.14 -9.60 18.47
C SER A 166 -15.12 -8.94 19.40
N PRO A 167 -14.63 -9.63 20.45
CA PRO A 167 -13.55 -9.11 21.29
C PRO A 167 -12.20 -9.05 20.55
N LEU A 168 -12.12 -9.59 19.32
CA LEU A 168 -10.91 -9.63 18.53
C LEU A 168 -10.55 -8.28 17.92
N PHE A 169 -11.52 -7.40 17.68
CA PHE A 169 -11.26 -6.15 16.97
C PHE A 169 -10.63 -5.08 17.86
N HIS A 170 -9.55 -4.48 17.38
CA HIS A 170 -8.97 -3.30 18.01
C HIS A 170 -9.82 -2.06 17.73
N ARG A 171 -9.56 -0.96 18.45
CA ARG A 171 -10.35 0.29 18.36
C ARG A 171 -9.70 1.40 17.53
N PHE A 172 -8.82 1.05 16.59
CA PHE A 172 -8.11 1.98 15.70
C PHE A 172 -8.58 1.86 14.24
N PRO A 173 -9.82 2.19 13.88
CA PRO A 173 -10.32 2.00 12.50
C PRO A 173 -9.60 2.88 11.46
N ASN A 174 -8.92 3.93 11.90
CA ASN A 174 -8.13 4.84 11.07
C ASN A 174 -6.70 4.36 10.80
N PHE A 175 -6.35 3.12 11.18
CA PHE A 175 -4.97 2.62 11.07
C PHE A 175 -4.40 2.65 9.65
N GLY A 176 -5.23 2.51 8.61
CA GLY A 176 -4.79 2.67 7.22
C GLY A 176 -4.27 4.06 6.88
N MET A 177 -4.50 5.07 7.72
CA MET A 177 -4.04 6.46 7.51
C MET A 177 -2.69 6.72 8.15
N PHE A 178 -2.17 5.78 8.94
CA PHE A 178 -0.88 5.90 9.63
C PHE A 178 -0.02 4.63 9.58
N ALA A 179 -0.53 3.52 9.09
CA ALA A 179 0.28 2.36 8.73
C ALA A 179 0.90 2.59 7.35
N ALA A 180 2.12 2.13 7.16
CA ALA A 180 2.81 2.18 5.89
C ALA A 180 3.44 0.83 5.54
N ALA A 181 3.69 0.59 4.27
CA ALA A 181 4.23 -0.65 3.73
C ALA A 181 5.33 -0.44 2.69
N SER A 182 6.02 -1.54 2.41
CA SER A 182 6.87 -1.70 1.24
C SER A 182 6.49 -2.99 0.55
N GLN A 183 6.16 -2.92 -0.74
CA GLN A 183 5.63 -4.03 -1.51
C GLN A 183 6.51 -4.29 -2.74
N VAL A 184 6.54 -5.55 -3.16
CA VAL A 184 7.17 -5.98 -4.42
C VAL A 184 6.17 -6.84 -5.16
N GLN A 185 5.97 -6.54 -6.44
CA GLN A 185 5.13 -7.32 -7.35
C GLN A 185 6.04 -8.19 -8.22
N LEU A 186 5.78 -9.50 -8.24
CA LEU A 186 6.54 -10.48 -9.01
C LEU A 186 5.64 -11.14 -10.05
N ASP A 187 6.12 -11.20 -11.29
CA ASP A 187 5.49 -12.01 -12.31
C ASP A 187 5.76 -13.50 -12.07
N VAL A 188 4.71 -14.31 -12.16
CA VAL A 188 4.79 -15.77 -11.99
C VAL A 188 4.21 -16.46 -13.22
N GLN A 189 4.88 -17.52 -13.66
CA GLN A 189 4.42 -18.36 -14.76
C GLN A 189 3.44 -19.42 -14.25
N LYS A 190 2.47 -19.81 -15.08
CA LYS A 190 1.42 -20.78 -14.69
C LYS A 190 1.97 -22.01 -13.96
N ASN A 191 3.05 -22.60 -14.48
CA ASN A 191 3.65 -23.80 -13.93
C ASN A 191 4.33 -23.60 -12.56
N ASP A 192 4.61 -22.35 -12.18
CA ASP A 192 5.31 -21.99 -10.95
C ASP A 192 4.37 -21.35 -9.90
N ILE A 193 3.09 -21.12 -10.20
CA ILE A 193 2.13 -20.47 -9.28
C ILE A 193 2.08 -21.19 -7.94
N ILE A 194 1.81 -22.50 -7.95
CA ILE A 194 1.63 -23.30 -6.73
C ILE A 194 2.90 -23.29 -5.88
N LYS A 195 4.05 -23.51 -6.53
CA LYS A 195 5.35 -23.45 -5.86
C LYS A 195 5.59 -22.08 -5.25
N THR A 196 5.29 -21.01 -5.99
CA THR A 196 5.51 -19.63 -5.54
C THR A 196 4.61 -19.28 -4.36
N LEU A 197 3.31 -19.57 -4.44
CA LEU A 197 2.36 -19.32 -3.35
C LEU A 197 2.78 -20.04 -2.07
N ASN A 198 3.04 -21.35 -2.16
CA ASN A 198 3.49 -22.13 -0.99
C ASN A 198 4.81 -21.61 -0.42
N THR A 199 5.77 -21.25 -1.28
CA THR A 199 7.07 -20.72 -0.84
C THR A 199 6.92 -19.37 -0.15
N MET A 200 6.18 -18.43 -0.77
CA MET A 200 5.98 -17.10 -0.20
C MET A 200 5.19 -17.17 1.10
N ASN A 201 4.16 -18.03 1.19
CA ASN A 201 3.39 -18.26 2.41
C ASN A 201 4.29 -18.68 3.59
N LEU A 202 5.24 -19.59 3.34
CA LEU A 202 6.22 -20.03 4.36
C LEU A 202 7.24 -18.94 4.74
N LEU A 203 7.53 -18.02 3.82
CA LEU A 203 8.49 -16.94 4.04
C LEU A 203 7.89 -15.74 4.78
N GLU A 204 6.57 -15.56 4.81
CA GLU A 204 5.93 -14.37 5.39
C GLU A 204 6.37 -14.07 6.84
N PRO A 205 6.46 -15.04 7.78
CA PRO A 205 6.92 -14.73 9.15
C PRO A 205 8.36 -14.22 9.21
N TYR A 206 9.24 -14.75 8.33
CA TYR A 206 10.64 -14.32 8.27
C TYR A 206 10.78 -12.93 7.66
N LYS A 207 9.97 -12.63 6.64
CA LYS A 207 9.89 -11.29 6.05
C LYS A 207 9.40 -10.27 7.08
N ALA A 208 8.32 -10.59 7.79
CA ALA A 208 7.76 -9.71 8.82
C ALA A 208 8.81 -9.35 9.89
N LEU A 209 9.60 -10.32 10.34
CA LEU A 209 10.69 -10.08 11.30
C LEU A 209 11.86 -9.29 10.70
N LEU A 210 12.30 -9.64 9.49
CA LEU A 210 13.43 -8.97 8.82
C LEU A 210 13.15 -7.49 8.54
N PHE A 211 11.90 -7.17 8.23
CA PHE A 211 11.44 -5.81 7.92
C PHE A 211 10.65 -5.18 9.08
N ALA A 212 10.78 -5.70 10.31
CA ALA A 212 10.09 -5.18 11.48
C ALA A 212 10.49 -3.70 11.73
N ASN A 213 9.57 -2.79 11.45
CA ASN A 213 9.77 -1.35 11.61
C ASN A 213 8.47 -0.60 11.95
N SER A 214 7.57 -1.26 12.68
CA SER A 214 6.25 -0.72 13.04
C SER A 214 6.06 -0.77 14.56
N PHE A 215 6.94 -0.08 15.30
CA PHE A 215 6.70 0.13 16.72
C PHE A 215 5.48 1.05 16.92
N PHE A 216 4.60 0.67 17.83
CA PHE A 216 3.41 1.45 18.17
C PHE A 216 3.23 1.45 19.68
N GLU A 217 3.27 2.64 20.28
CA GLU A 217 3.24 2.82 21.75
C GLU A 217 2.00 2.23 22.43
N ARG A 218 0.90 2.01 21.68
CA ARG A 218 -0.33 1.39 22.18
C ARG A 218 -0.28 -0.14 22.19
N LEU A 219 0.70 -0.73 21.51
CA LEU A 219 0.99 -2.17 21.45
C LEU A 219 2.50 -2.39 21.64
N PRO A 220 3.10 -1.92 22.77
CA PRO A 220 4.55 -1.87 22.95
C PRO A 220 5.20 -3.26 23.00
N GLU A 221 4.42 -4.31 23.21
CA GLU A 221 4.84 -5.71 23.18
C GLU A 221 5.09 -6.25 21.75
N LEU A 222 4.62 -5.54 20.71
CA LEU A 222 4.74 -5.96 19.32
C LEU A 222 5.84 -5.18 18.59
N VAL A 223 6.72 -5.92 17.91
CA VAL A 223 7.71 -5.36 16.97
C VAL A 223 7.14 -5.09 15.58
N VAL A 224 6.04 -5.76 15.22
CA VAL A 224 5.33 -5.61 13.94
C VAL A 224 3.86 -5.27 14.20
N SER A 225 3.58 -4.10 14.78
CA SER A 225 2.21 -3.72 15.15
C SER A 225 1.30 -3.52 13.94
N ARG A 226 1.86 -3.18 12.78
CA ARG A 226 1.11 -3.03 11.52
C ARG A 226 0.29 -4.27 11.20
N ASP A 227 0.89 -5.45 11.31
CA ASP A 227 0.22 -6.70 10.97
C ASP A 227 -0.90 -7.03 11.95
N TYR A 228 -0.70 -6.69 13.23
CA TYR A 228 -1.76 -6.75 14.23
C TYR A 228 -2.93 -5.84 13.85
N LEU A 229 -2.65 -4.59 13.44
CA LEU A 229 -3.69 -3.64 13.06
C LEU A 229 -4.51 -4.15 11.87
N TRP A 230 -3.86 -4.69 10.83
CA TRP A 230 -4.60 -5.33 9.74
C TRP A 230 -5.43 -6.53 10.22
N ARG A 231 -4.79 -7.50 10.88
CA ARG A 231 -5.43 -8.77 11.29
C ARG A 231 -6.61 -8.58 12.24
N TYR A 232 -6.51 -7.64 13.18
CA TYR A 232 -7.51 -7.41 14.22
C TYR A 232 -8.39 -6.19 13.90
N SER A 233 -8.64 -5.93 12.62
CA SER A 233 -9.65 -5.00 12.10
C SER A 233 -10.78 -5.76 11.41
N THR A 234 -11.81 -5.06 10.92
CA THR A 234 -12.89 -5.69 10.15
C THR A 234 -12.40 -6.34 8.85
N GLN A 235 -11.23 -5.93 8.33
CA GLN A 235 -10.58 -6.63 7.20
C GLN A 235 -10.24 -8.08 7.53
N GLY A 236 -9.92 -8.35 8.80
CA GLY A 236 -9.66 -9.70 9.32
C GLY A 236 -10.91 -10.47 9.73
N TYR A 237 -12.12 -9.94 9.51
CA TYR A 237 -13.35 -10.69 9.75
C TYR A 237 -13.39 -11.98 8.92
N ASN A 238 -12.97 -11.90 7.65
CA ASN A 238 -12.68 -13.08 6.85
C ASN A 238 -11.21 -13.48 7.06
N PRO A 239 -10.92 -14.64 7.68
CA PRO A 239 -9.54 -15.07 7.94
C PRO A 239 -8.73 -15.29 6.66
N HIS A 240 -9.38 -15.47 5.50
CA HIS A 240 -8.70 -15.65 4.22
C HIS A 240 -8.26 -14.33 3.55
N ASN A 241 -8.63 -13.18 4.10
CA ASN A 241 -8.20 -11.88 3.57
C ASN A 241 -6.77 -11.52 3.97
N LEU A 242 -6.29 -12.05 5.11
CA LEU A 242 -5.07 -11.57 5.76
C LEU A 242 -4.27 -12.71 6.39
N GLY A 243 -2.95 -12.56 6.35
CA GLY A 243 -2.02 -13.49 6.95
C GLY A 243 -1.69 -14.67 6.05
N MET A 244 -1.22 -15.75 6.67
CA MET A 244 -0.80 -16.95 5.96
C MET A 244 -2.01 -17.81 5.60
N TYR A 245 -1.93 -18.48 4.45
CA TYR A 245 -2.83 -19.57 4.12
C TYR A 245 -2.65 -20.71 5.12
N ASP A 246 -3.77 -21.23 5.60
CA ASP A 246 -3.87 -22.39 6.51
C ASP A 246 -3.79 -23.74 5.77
N THR A 247 -3.55 -23.70 4.46
CA THR A 247 -3.46 -24.86 3.59
C THR A 247 -2.22 -24.82 2.70
N VAL A 248 -1.81 -25.99 2.21
CA VAL A 248 -0.80 -26.15 1.16
C VAL A 248 -1.52 -26.34 -0.16
N PHE A 249 -1.20 -25.51 -1.14
CA PHE A 249 -1.77 -25.65 -2.47
C PHE A 249 -1.12 -26.81 -3.21
N HIS A 250 -1.93 -27.65 -3.86
CA HIS A 250 -1.45 -28.81 -4.61
C HIS A 250 -1.61 -28.65 -6.13
N ASP A 251 -2.66 -27.93 -6.54
CA ASP A 251 -2.99 -27.65 -7.93
C ASP A 251 -3.79 -26.33 -8.02
N LEU A 252 -4.15 -25.94 -9.24
CA LEU A 252 -4.83 -24.68 -9.55
C LEU A 252 -6.36 -24.76 -9.47
N ASP A 253 -6.93 -25.96 -9.29
CA ASP A 253 -8.37 -26.23 -9.39
C ASP A 253 -9.06 -26.26 -8.01
#